data_AF-A0A974S552-F1
#
_entry.id   AF-A0A974S552-F1
#
_cell.length_a   1.000
_cell.length_b   1.000
_cell.length_c   1.000
_cell.angle_alpha   90.00
_cell.angle_beta   90.00
_cell.angle_gamma   90.00
#
_symmetry.space_group_name_H-M   'P 1'
#
loop_
_entity.id
_entity.type
_entity.pdbx_description
1 polymer ?
#
loop_
_entity_poly.entity_id
_entity_poly.type
_entity_poly.pdbx_seq_one_letter_code
_entity_poly.pdbx_strand_id
1 'polypeptide(L)' 'MSAAPAWACTLCHSEIGEEVRAIVFGPDFLGNLAALLAPVPLLVAATCLIRKLLP' A
#
# COMPACT_ATOMS: atom_id res chain seq x y z
N MET A 1 -18.98 -10.00 -8.49
CA MET A 1 -17.92 -9.11 -9.00
C MET A 1 -18.47 -7.70 -8.99
N SER A 2 -18.01 -6.85 -8.08
CA SER A 2 -18.49 -5.46 -8.00
C SER A 2 -17.90 -4.69 -9.18
N ALA A 3 -18.73 -4.30 -10.13
CA ALA A 3 -18.33 -3.42 -11.22
C ALA A 3 -18.06 -2.05 -10.60
N ALA A 4 -16.80 -1.78 -10.25
CA ALA A 4 -16.38 -0.45 -9.84
C ALA A 4 -16.76 0.52 -10.96
N PRO A 5 -17.33 1.69 -10.65
CA PRO A 5 -17.80 2.58 -11.70
C PRO A 5 -16.62 3.02 -12.56
N ALA A 6 -16.74 2.92 -13.89
CA ALA A 6 -15.67 3.31 -14.83
C ALA A 6 -15.21 4.77 -14.67
N TRP A 7 -16.04 5.63 -14.07
CA TRP A 7 -15.73 7.02 -13.73
C TRP A 7 -14.89 7.20 -12.46
N ALA A 8 -14.80 6.18 -11.59
CA ALA A 8 -14.03 6.25 -10.35
C ALA A 8 -12.52 6.07 -10.57
N CYS A 9 -12.12 5.54 -11.73
CA CYS A 9 -10.73 5.27 -12.04
C CYS A 9 -10.33 5.96 -13.34
N THR A 10 -10.12 7.27 -13.24
CA THR A 10 -9.68 8.16 -14.33
C THR A 10 -8.42 7.67 -15.04
N LEU A 11 -7.61 6.84 -14.37
CA LEU A 11 -6.35 6.30 -14.87
C LEU A 11 -6.41 4.82 -15.26
N CYS A 12 -7.53 4.12 -15.03
CA CYS A 12 -7.57 2.67 -15.29
C CYS A 12 -7.44 2.28 -16.77
N HIS A 13 -7.62 3.23 -17.69
CA HIS A 13 -7.46 3.03 -19.14
C HIS A 13 -6.30 3.87 -19.71
N SER A 14 -5.54 4.56 -18.85
CA SER A 14 -4.38 5.31 -19.29
C SER A 14 -3.15 4.40 -19.26
N GLU A 15 -2.24 4.62 -20.21
CA GLU A 15 -0.95 3.91 -20.29
C GLU A 15 -0.18 4.01 -18.96
N ILE A 16 -0.21 5.19 -18.34
CA ILE A 16 0.38 5.45 -17.02
C ILE A 16 -0.24 4.56 -15.93
N GLY A 17 -1.56 4.37 -15.95
CA GLY A 17 -2.24 3.52 -14.98
C GLY A 17 -1.92 2.04 -15.16
N GLU A 18 -1.78 1.58 -16.41
CA GLU A 18 -1.32 0.21 -16.68
C GLU A 18 0.14 0.00 -16.23
N GLU A 19 1.03 0.95 -16.50
CA GLU A 19 2.43 0.89 -16.10
C GLU A 19 2.57 0.87 -14.56
N VAL A 20 1.88 1.77 -13.86
CA VAL A 20 1.87 1.79 -12.38
C VAL A 20 1.30 0.49 -11.82
N ARG A 21 0.23 -0.05 -12.42
CA ARG A 21 -0.34 -1.33 -11.98
C ARG A 21 0.62 -2.49 -12.22
N ALA A 22 1.33 -2.50 -13.34
CA ALA A 22 2.34 -3.52 -13.63
C ALA A 22 3.53 -3.44 -12.68
N ILE A 23 3.95 -2.25 -12.26
CA ILE A 23 5.03 -2.06 -11.27
C ILE A 23 4.57 -2.48 -9.87
N VAL A 24 3.37 -2.06 -9.46
CA VAL A 24 2.85 -2.33 -8.12
C VAL A 24 2.53 -3.81 -7.94
N PHE A 25 1.80 -4.41 -8.89
CA PHE A 25 1.33 -5.81 -8.84
C PHE A 25 2.18 -6.77 -9.68
N GLY A 26 3.37 -6.35 -10.07
CA GLY A 26 4.31 -7.14 -10.86
C GLY A 26 4.98 -8.27 -10.07
N PRO A 27 6.03 -8.89 -10.63
CA PRO A 27 6.74 -10.00 -9.99
C PRO A 27 7.33 -9.63 -8.62
N ASP A 28 7.60 -8.35 -8.39
CA ASP A 28 8.13 -7.81 -7.12
C ASP A 28 7.03 -7.40 -6.12
N PHE A 29 5.76 -7.74 -6.38
CA PHE A 29 4.63 -7.36 -5.52
C PHE A 29 4.87 -7.67 -4.04
N LEU A 30 5.39 -8.86 -3.72
CA LEU A 30 5.68 -9.25 -2.33
C LEU A 30 6.82 -8.43 -1.72
N GLY A 31 7.84 -8.07 -2.51
CA GLY A 31 8.94 -7.22 -2.06
C GLY A 31 8.46 -5.79 -1.79
N ASN A 32 7.64 -5.25 -2.69
CA ASN A 32 7.00 -3.94 -2.54
C ASN A 32 6.06 -3.92 -1.34
N LEU A 33 5.25 -4.96 -1.14
CA LEU A 33 4.36 -5.10 0.01
C LEU A 33 5.15 -5.17 1.33
N ALA A 34 6.26 -5.92 1.36
CA ALA A 34 7.12 -6.00 2.52
C ALA A 34 7.79 -4.65 2.83
N ALA A 35 8.29 -3.93 1.82
CA ALA A 35 8.84 -2.58 1.98
C ALA A 35 7.79 -1.60 2.50
N LEU A 36 6.55 -1.70 2.01
CA LEU A 36 5.43 -0.88 2.47
C LEU A 36 5.05 -1.17 3.93
N LEU A 37 5.16 -2.43 4.36
CA LEU A 37 4.86 -2.87 5.73
C LEU A 37 6.03 -2.69 6.70
N ALA A 38 7.25 -2.48 6.21
CA ALA A 38 8.45 -2.32 7.05
C ALA A 38 8.34 -1.22 8.14
N PRO A 39 7.63 -0.09 7.92
CA PRO A 39 7.42 0.91 8.97
C PRO A 39 6.42 0.47 10.05
N VAL A 40 5.57 -0.53 9.80
CA VAL A 40 4.50 -0.93 10.73
C VAL A 40 5.07 -1.48 12.05
N PRO A 41 6.03 -2.43 12.06
CA PRO A 41 6.66 -2.88 13.30
C PRO A 41 7.28 -1.74 14.11
N LEU A 42 7.89 -0.75 13.45
CA LEU A 42 8.49 0.40 14.11
C LEU A 42 7.42 1.28 14.77
N LEU A 43 6.31 1.55 14.07
CA LEU A 43 5.18 2.31 14.61
C LEU A 43 4.51 1.57 15.78
N VAL A 44 4.37 0.25 15.69
CA VAL A 44 3.84 -0.58 16.79
C VAL A 44 4.77 -0.54 17.99
N ALA A 45 6.08 -0.68 17.79
CA ALA A 45 7.05 -0.60 18.88
C ALA A 45 7.02 0.80 19.55
N ALA A 46 7.00 1.88 18.76
CA ALA A 46 6.91 3.23 19.27
C ALA A 46 5.62 3.47 20.07
N THR A 47 4.46 3.05 19.56
CA THR A 47 3.18 3.21 20.27
C THR A 47 3.13 2.40 21.57
N CYS A 48 3.65 1.17 21.58
CA CYS A 48 3.79 0.38 22.81
C CYS A 48 4.71 1.05 23.84
N LEU A 49 5.84 1.63 23.39
CA LEU A 49 6.78 2.32 24.25
C LEU A 49 6.15 3.58 24.85
N ILE A 50 5.51 4.39 24.02
CA ILE A 50 4.78 5.60 24.44
C ILE A 50 3.70 5.24 25.45
N ARG A 51 2.89 4.20 25.20
CA ARG A 51 1.85 3.74 26.13
C ARG A 51 2.41 3.25 27.47
N LYS A 52 3.63 2.71 27.50
CA LYS A 52 4.29 2.31 28.76
C LYS A 52 4.92 3.50 29.50
N LEU A 53 5.28 4.56 28.79
CA LEU A 53 5.95 5.75 29.35
C LEU A 53 4.98 6.87 29.73
N LEU A 54 3.76 6.88 29.17
CA LEU A 54 2.68 7.73 29.65
C LEU A 54 2.05 7.10 30.91
N PRO A 55 1.95 7.84 32.03
CA PRO A 55 1.32 7.38 33.27
C PRO A 55 -0.20 7.18 33.15
#